data_AF-A0A0M0F7M9-F1
#
_entry.id   AF-A0A0M0F7M9-F1
#
_cell.length_a   1.000
_cell.length_b   1.000
_cell.length_c   1.000
_cell.angle_alpha   90.00
_cell.angle_beta   90.00
_cell.angle_gamma   90.00
#
_symmetry.space_group_name_H-M   'P 1'
#
loop_
_entity.id
_entity.type
_entity.pdbx_description
1 polymer ?
#
loop_
_entity_poly.entity_id
_entity_poly.type
_entity_poly.pdbx_seq_one_letter_code
_entity_poly.pdbx_strand_id
1 'polypeptide(L)'
;MDEQDELVARAELVRTKGRGKLHIRGCSHLADTSDLVDADDRDRAELALCNECDKEIHGIGRVEYPSLDAAFEALQFPVENRPLMRDIAGPVDFTKVWAPQSQSYVGVGHLDGRPSAAYFNRGFVDVRLDEGGYQRYEMPTFARSAGGAVRGGAAERPAVVCPTCFMQLPGNGVCDDCA
;
A
#
# COMPACT_ATOMS: atom_id res chain seq x y z
N MET A 1 11.59 20.30 -23.95
CA MET A 1 11.10 19.44 -22.87
C MET A 1 11.81 18.13 -23.05
N ASP A 2 12.58 17.72 -22.05
CA ASP A 2 13.27 16.44 -22.11
C ASP A 2 12.23 15.31 -21.98
N GLU A 3 12.51 14.13 -22.53
CA GLU A 3 11.61 12.96 -22.47
C GLU A 3 11.22 12.60 -21.02
N GLN A 4 12.11 12.89 -20.08
CA GLN A 4 11.87 12.74 -18.63
C GLN A 4 10.82 13.73 -18.10
N ASP A 5 10.84 14.99 -18.57
CA ASP A 5 9.83 15.98 -18.19
C ASP A 5 8.44 15.61 -18.72
N GLU A 6 8.35 14.99 -19.90
CA GLU A 6 7.08 14.52 -20.46
C GLU A 6 6.46 13.40 -19.62
N LEU A 7 7.27 12.48 -19.10
CA LEU A 7 6.78 11.38 -18.24
C LEU A 7 6.19 11.93 -16.94
N VAL A 8 6.87 12.89 -16.30
CA VAL A 8 6.37 13.55 -15.09
C VAL A 8 5.14 14.42 -15.38
N ALA A 9 5.12 15.12 -16.53
CA ALA A 9 3.98 15.93 -16.94
C ALA A 9 2.71 15.09 -17.18
N ARG A 10 2.86 13.88 -17.75
CA ARG A 10 1.74 12.96 -18.01
C ARG A 10 1.30 12.16 -16.78
N ALA A 11 2.13 12.08 -15.74
CA ALA A 11 1.77 11.40 -14.50
C ALA A 11 0.65 12.15 -13.78
N GLU A 12 -0.38 11.42 -13.34
CA GLU A 12 -1.35 11.97 -12.39
C GLU A 12 -0.75 11.97 -10.99
N LEU A 13 -0.59 13.19 -10.48
CA LEU A 13 0.03 13.46 -9.19
C LEU A 13 -1.03 13.94 -8.21
N VAL A 14 -0.87 13.50 -6.97
CA VAL A 14 -1.68 13.90 -5.83
C VAL A 14 -0.78 14.47 -4.74
N ARG A 15 -1.37 15.24 -3.85
CA ARG A 15 -0.76 15.65 -2.58
C ARG A 15 -1.70 15.41 -1.42
N THR A 16 -1.15 15.40 -0.22
CA THR A 16 -1.95 15.43 1.01
C THR A 16 -2.49 16.85 1.28
N LYS A 17 -3.58 16.96 2.05
CA LYS A 17 -4.14 18.27 2.45
C LYS A 17 -3.15 19.17 3.18
N GLY A 18 -2.19 18.60 3.91
CA GLY A 18 -1.15 19.34 4.63
C GLY A 18 -0.13 20.06 3.76
N ARG A 19 -0.19 19.91 2.42
CA ARG A 19 0.78 20.41 1.42
C ARG A 19 2.20 19.90 1.70
N GLY A 20 2.51 18.74 1.13
CA GLY A 20 3.84 18.11 1.15
C GLY A 20 4.42 17.96 -0.26
N LYS A 21 5.16 16.88 -0.50
CA LYS A 21 5.63 16.53 -1.84
C LYS A 21 4.48 16.06 -2.73
N LEU A 22 4.72 16.05 -4.04
CA LEU A 22 3.84 15.39 -5.01
C LEU A 22 4.09 13.88 -5.01
N HIS A 23 3.03 13.11 -5.20
CA HIS A 23 3.08 11.65 -5.20
C HIS A 23 2.23 11.08 -6.32
N ILE A 24 2.60 9.92 -6.85
CA ILE A 24 1.64 9.08 -7.57
C ILE A 24 0.67 8.43 -6.58
N ARG A 25 -0.52 8.06 -7.04
CA ARG A 25 -1.57 7.50 -6.18
C ARG A 25 -1.13 6.26 -5.38
N GLY A 26 -0.38 5.36 -6.01
CA GLY A 26 0.08 4.14 -5.36
C GLY A 26 1.18 4.32 -4.32
N CYS A 27 1.74 5.53 -4.15
CA CYS A 27 2.92 5.72 -3.31
C CYS A 27 2.72 5.19 -1.88
N SER A 28 3.73 4.47 -1.39
CA SER A 28 3.82 3.94 -0.01
C SER A 28 3.50 4.99 1.07
N HIS A 29 3.96 6.23 0.87
CA HIS A 29 3.72 7.36 1.77
C HIS A 29 2.23 7.76 1.88
N LEU A 30 1.38 7.29 0.98
CA LEU A 30 -0.06 7.58 0.97
C LEU A 30 -0.93 6.43 1.52
N ALA A 31 -0.33 5.31 1.93
CA ALA A 31 -1.07 4.11 2.31
C ALA A 31 -2.11 4.36 3.43
N ASP A 32 -1.78 5.22 4.39
CA ASP A 32 -2.63 5.52 5.55
C ASP A 32 -3.51 6.77 5.38
N THR A 33 -3.49 7.43 4.22
CA THR A 33 -4.28 8.64 3.98
C THR A 33 -5.31 8.44 2.87
N SER A 34 -6.51 8.94 3.13
CA SER A 34 -7.58 9.07 2.12
C SER A 34 -7.84 10.52 1.73
N ASP A 35 -7.21 11.47 2.41
CA ASP A 35 -7.37 12.92 2.18
C ASP A 35 -6.39 13.42 1.11
N LEU A 36 -6.57 12.89 -0.09
CA LEU A 36 -5.77 13.19 -1.26
C LEU A 36 -6.45 14.28 -2.11
N VAL A 37 -5.64 15.18 -2.63
CA VAL A 37 -6.06 16.24 -3.54
C VAL A 37 -5.22 16.11 -4.81
N ASP A 38 -5.89 16.11 -5.95
CA ASP A 38 -5.20 16.10 -7.24
C ASP A 38 -4.37 17.38 -7.40
N ALA A 39 -3.15 17.22 -7.92
CA ALA A 39 -2.22 18.31 -8.09
C ALA A 39 -2.62 19.19 -9.28
N ASP A 40 -2.86 20.47 -9.01
CA ASP A 40 -3.05 21.48 -10.05
C ASP A 40 -1.71 22.01 -10.60
N ASP A 41 -1.78 22.91 -11.59
CA ASP A 41 -0.58 23.50 -12.21
C ASP A 41 0.29 24.27 -11.20
N ARG A 42 -0.34 24.84 -10.17
CA ARG A 42 0.38 25.57 -9.12
C ARG A 42 1.13 24.59 -8.23
N ASP A 43 0.49 23.50 -7.81
CA ASP A 43 1.11 22.42 -7.04
C ASP A 43 2.31 21.84 -7.81
N ARG A 44 2.20 21.66 -9.13
CA ARG A 44 3.29 21.21 -10.00
C ARG A 44 4.46 22.20 -10.08
N ALA A 45 4.18 23.49 -10.01
CA ALA A 45 5.22 24.54 -10.03
C ALA A 45 5.90 24.74 -8.67
N GLU A 46 5.17 24.54 -7.57
CA GLU A 46 5.63 24.89 -6.22
C GLU A 46 6.18 23.68 -5.43
N LEU A 47 5.68 22.47 -5.68
CA LEU A 47 5.95 21.30 -4.84
C LEU A 47 6.95 20.34 -5.50
N ALA A 48 7.93 19.92 -4.73
CA ALA A 48 8.86 18.89 -5.16
C ALA A 48 8.18 17.53 -5.27
N LEU A 49 8.59 16.72 -6.26
CA LEU A 49 8.17 15.33 -6.39
C LEU A 49 8.81 14.46 -5.29
N CYS A 50 8.05 13.48 -4.80
CA CYS A 50 8.58 12.45 -3.92
C CYS A 50 9.64 11.62 -4.65
N ASN A 51 10.81 11.43 -4.04
CA ASN A 51 11.94 10.75 -4.66
C ASN A 51 11.60 9.29 -5.08
N GLU A 52 10.72 8.61 -4.35
CA GLU A 52 10.25 7.27 -4.74
C GLU A 52 9.31 7.33 -5.95
N CYS A 53 8.45 8.35 -6.01
CA CYS A 53 7.55 8.56 -7.14
C CYS A 53 8.31 8.97 -8.39
N ASP A 54 9.35 9.78 -8.24
CA ASP A 54 10.25 10.17 -9.32
C ASP A 54 10.91 8.95 -9.95
N LYS A 55 11.58 8.12 -9.15
CA LYS A 55 12.16 6.85 -9.63
C LYS A 55 11.12 5.96 -10.28
N GLU A 56 9.95 5.85 -9.65
CA GLU A 56 8.86 5.03 -10.16
C GLU A 56 8.37 5.55 -11.51
N ILE A 57 8.10 6.84 -11.69
CA ILE A 57 7.67 7.42 -12.98
C ILE A 57 8.69 7.12 -14.08
N HIS A 58 9.98 7.19 -13.75
CA HIS A 58 11.08 6.85 -14.66
C HIS A 58 11.32 5.34 -14.82
N GLY A 59 10.51 4.49 -14.18
CA GLY A 59 10.63 3.03 -14.26
C GLY A 59 11.85 2.45 -13.52
N ILE A 60 12.56 3.26 -12.73
CA ILE A 60 13.80 2.88 -12.07
C ILE A 60 13.51 1.90 -10.92
N GLY A 61 14.10 0.71 -11.01
CA GLY A 61 13.99 -0.31 -9.98
C GLY A 61 12.64 -1.04 -9.95
N ARG A 62 11.80 -0.88 -10.99
CA ARG A 62 10.59 -1.68 -11.15
C ARG A 62 10.94 -3.14 -11.42
N VAL A 63 10.17 -4.03 -10.81
CA VAL A 63 10.18 -5.46 -11.14
C VAL A 63 8.89 -5.77 -11.87
N GLU A 64 9.00 -6.30 -13.10
CA GLU A 64 7.84 -6.68 -13.90
C GLU A 64 7.42 -8.12 -13.59
N TYR A 65 6.12 -8.36 -13.63
CA TYR A 65 5.53 -9.67 -13.39
C TYR A 65 4.68 -10.10 -14.59
N PRO A 66 4.62 -11.41 -14.89
CA PRO A 66 3.82 -11.92 -16.00
C PRO A 66 2.31 -11.86 -15.72
N SER A 67 1.89 -11.74 -14.45
CA SER A 67 0.49 -11.66 -14.06
C SER A 67 0.33 -11.02 -12.68
N LEU A 68 -0.91 -10.59 -12.37
CA LEU A 68 -1.29 -10.15 -11.02
C LEU A 68 -1.08 -11.24 -9.98
N ASP A 69 -1.44 -12.49 -10.28
CA ASP A 69 -1.26 -13.60 -9.32
C ASP A 69 0.22 -13.85 -9.01
N ALA A 70 1.10 -13.80 -10.02
CA ALA A 70 2.54 -13.93 -9.81
C ALA A 70 3.09 -12.80 -8.94
N ALA A 71 2.61 -11.56 -9.15
CA ALA A 71 2.98 -10.42 -8.32
C ALA A 71 2.45 -10.58 -6.88
N PHE A 72 1.19 -10.97 -6.71
CA PHE A 72 0.58 -11.18 -5.39
C PHE A 72 1.28 -12.28 -4.60
N GLU A 73 1.71 -13.34 -5.27
CA GLU A 73 2.49 -14.42 -4.65
C GLU A 73 3.88 -13.93 -4.24
N ALA A 74 4.62 -13.30 -5.16
CA ALA A 74 5.97 -12.80 -4.89
C ALA A 74 6.00 -11.77 -3.75
N LEU A 75 5.01 -10.87 -3.69
CA LEU A 75 4.92 -9.82 -2.67
C LEU A 75 4.15 -10.25 -1.42
N GLN A 76 3.72 -11.52 -1.35
CA GLN A 76 2.99 -12.09 -0.22
C GLN A 76 1.73 -11.28 0.16
N PHE A 77 0.90 -10.95 -0.83
CA PHE A 77 -0.39 -10.31 -0.58
C PHE A 77 -1.30 -11.23 0.24
N PRO A 78 -2.13 -10.70 1.17
CA PRO A 78 -3.05 -11.52 1.98
C PRO A 78 -3.94 -12.38 1.09
N VAL A 79 -3.90 -13.70 1.29
CA VAL A 79 -4.60 -14.68 0.44
C VAL A 79 -6.10 -14.42 0.45
N GLU A 80 -6.63 -13.97 1.59
CA GLU A 80 -8.03 -13.62 1.82
C GLU A 80 -8.52 -12.49 0.90
N ASN A 81 -7.62 -11.56 0.52
CA ASN A 81 -7.98 -10.43 -0.32
C ASN A 81 -7.85 -10.73 -1.81
N ARG A 82 -7.02 -11.71 -2.19
CA ARG A 82 -6.70 -11.99 -3.61
C ARG A 82 -7.94 -12.25 -4.48
N PRO A 83 -8.97 -13.02 -4.05
CA PRO A 83 -10.17 -13.20 -4.85
C PRO A 83 -10.85 -11.88 -5.21
N LEU A 84 -11.11 -11.02 -4.22
CA LEU A 84 -11.75 -9.72 -4.46
C LEU A 84 -10.87 -8.79 -5.32
N MET A 85 -9.55 -8.81 -5.11
CA MET A 85 -8.64 -8.05 -5.96
C MET A 85 -8.70 -8.50 -7.43
N ARG A 86 -8.85 -9.80 -7.70
CA ARG A 86 -9.05 -10.30 -9.07
C ARG A 86 -10.39 -9.85 -9.64
N ASP A 87 -11.45 -9.90 -8.85
CA ASP A 87 -12.77 -9.46 -9.28
C ASP A 87 -12.75 -7.97 -9.66
N ILE A 88 -12.04 -7.14 -8.87
CA ILE A 88 -11.81 -5.72 -9.18
C ILE A 88 -10.92 -5.54 -10.42
N ALA A 89 -9.93 -6.40 -10.61
CA ALA A 89 -9.04 -6.34 -11.77
C ALA A 89 -9.70 -6.81 -13.08
N GLY A 90 -10.71 -7.68 -13.01
CA GLY A 90 -11.39 -8.27 -14.16
C GLY A 90 -11.84 -7.27 -15.24
N PRO A 91 -12.49 -6.14 -14.88
CA PRO A 91 -12.87 -5.12 -15.84
C PRO A 91 -11.74 -4.11 -16.19
N VAL A 92 -10.58 -4.15 -15.54
CA VAL A 92 -9.51 -3.18 -15.76
C VAL A 92 -8.69 -3.57 -16.98
N ASP A 93 -8.65 -2.71 -17.99
CA ASP A 93 -7.74 -2.87 -19.14
C ASP A 93 -6.30 -2.57 -18.70
N PHE A 94 -5.39 -3.54 -18.84
CA PHE A 94 -3.96 -3.34 -18.62
C PHE A 94 -3.14 -4.36 -19.43
N THR A 95 -1.94 -3.95 -19.83
CA THR A 95 -0.99 -4.81 -20.58
C THR A 95 0.31 -5.04 -19.83
N LYS A 96 0.47 -4.42 -18.65
CA LYS A 96 1.68 -4.46 -17.85
C LYS A 96 1.34 -4.61 -16.36
N VAL A 97 2.12 -5.44 -15.66
CA VAL A 97 2.09 -5.61 -14.20
C VAL A 97 3.50 -5.39 -13.65
N TRP A 98 3.63 -4.58 -12.60
CA TRP A 98 4.92 -4.34 -11.96
C TRP A 98 4.78 -4.09 -10.46
N ALA A 99 5.90 -4.14 -9.75
CA ALA A 99 6.04 -3.57 -8.43
C ALA A 99 7.15 -2.49 -8.44
N PRO A 100 7.01 -1.41 -7.65
CA PRO A 100 8.10 -0.46 -7.46
C PRO A 100 9.26 -1.13 -6.72
N GLN A 101 10.41 -0.45 -6.66
CA GLN A 101 11.59 -0.94 -5.92
C GLN A 101 11.28 -1.29 -4.46
N SER A 102 10.38 -0.53 -3.81
CA SER A 102 9.96 -0.75 -2.42
C SER A 102 9.07 -1.99 -2.24
N GLN A 103 8.52 -2.55 -3.32
CA GLN A 103 7.55 -3.66 -3.30
C GLN A 103 6.34 -3.39 -2.39
N SER A 104 5.97 -2.13 -2.24
CA SER A 104 4.89 -1.71 -1.35
C SER A 104 3.49 -1.98 -1.92
N TYR A 105 3.37 -2.01 -3.26
CA TYR A 105 2.14 -2.27 -4.01
C TYR A 105 2.44 -3.01 -5.32
N VAL A 106 1.40 -3.47 -6.01
CA VAL A 106 1.45 -3.93 -7.40
C VAL A 106 0.73 -2.91 -8.28
N GLY A 107 1.42 -2.35 -9.26
CA GLY A 107 0.85 -1.44 -10.26
C GLY A 107 0.45 -2.21 -11.51
N VAL A 108 -0.66 -1.77 -12.12
CA VAL A 108 -1.05 -2.20 -13.46
C VAL A 108 -1.31 -1.00 -14.36
N GLY A 109 -1.07 -1.17 -15.65
CA GLY A 109 -1.10 -0.09 -16.62
C GLY A 109 -0.72 -0.58 -18.00
N HIS A 110 -0.24 0.33 -18.84
CA HIS A 110 -0.13 0.08 -20.27
C HIS A 110 1.31 0.26 -20.77
N LEU A 111 1.69 -0.52 -21.77
CA LEU A 111 2.98 -0.38 -22.46
C LEU A 111 3.09 0.93 -23.28
N ASP A 112 1.95 1.55 -23.60
CA ASP A 112 1.86 2.79 -24.38
C ASP A 112 2.07 4.08 -23.56
N GLY A 113 2.36 3.95 -22.26
CA GLY A 113 2.68 5.08 -21.39
C GLY A 113 1.49 5.87 -20.87
N ARG A 114 0.25 5.38 -21.08
CA ARG A 114 -0.93 5.91 -20.37
C ARG A 114 -0.75 5.79 -18.83
N PRO A 115 -1.44 6.64 -18.04
CA PRO A 115 -1.43 6.53 -16.58
C PRO A 115 -1.81 5.13 -16.10
N SER A 116 -1.28 4.73 -14.94
CA SER A 116 -1.57 3.41 -14.35
C SER A 116 -3.09 3.20 -14.19
N ALA A 117 -3.57 2.05 -14.65
CA ALA A 117 -4.97 1.68 -14.61
C ALA A 117 -5.44 1.30 -13.19
N ALA A 118 -4.57 0.70 -12.38
CA ALA A 118 -4.86 0.49 -10.96
C ALA A 118 -3.58 0.30 -10.12
N TYR A 119 -3.73 0.48 -8.81
CA TYR A 119 -2.73 0.20 -7.79
C TYR A 119 -3.31 -0.73 -6.73
N PHE A 120 -2.74 -1.93 -6.61
CA PHE A 120 -3.12 -2.94 -5.63
C PHE A 120 -2.20 -2.83 -4.42
N ASN A 121 -2.76 -2.40 -3.30
CA ASN A 121 -2.11 -2.42 -1.99
C ASN A 121 -2.63 -3.60 -1.18
N ARG A 122 -1.92 -3.99 -0.12
CA ARG A 122 -2.31 -5.16 0.69
C ARG A 122 -3.71 -5.04 1.31
N GLY A 123 -4.17 -3.82 1.56
CA GLY A 123 -5.46 -3.55 2.20
C GLY A 123 -6.46 -2.77 1.33
N PHE A 124 -6.09 -2.30 0.14
CA PHE A 124 -7.02 -1.57 -0.73
C PHE A 124 -6.56 -1.63 -2.19
N VAL A 125 -7.47 -1.35 -3.11
CA VAL A 125 -7.17 -1.18 -4.54
C VAL A 125 -7.65 0.20 -4.97
N ASP A 126 -6.79 0.97 -5.61
CA ASP A 126 -7.17 2.23 -6.26
C ASP A 126 -7.28 1.98 -7.77
N VAL A 127 -8.47 2.10 -8.34
CA VAL A 127 -8.75 1.90 -9.78
C VAL A 127 -8.98 3.25 -10.44
N ARG A 128 -8.37 3.46 -11.60
CA ARG A 128 -8.51 4.68 -12.39
C ARG A 128 -9.94 4.82 -12.93
N LEU A 129 -10.49 6.02 -12.87
CA LEU A 129 -11.79 6.36 -13.48
C LEU A 129 -11.60 6.92 -14.89
N ASP A 130 -12.59 6.73 -15.77
CA ASP A 130 -12.56 7.22 -17.16
C ASP A 130 -12.43 8.75 -17.23
N GLU A 131 -13.06 9.45 -16.29
CA GLU A 131 -13.02 10.91 -16.17
C GLU A 131 -11.73 11.44 -15.51
N GLY A 132 -10.79 10.57 -15.16
CA GLY A 132 -9.58 10.88 -14.41
C GLY A 132 -9.73 10.63 -12.91
N GLY A 133 -8.59 10.61 -12.21
CA GLY A 133 -8.58 10.27 -10.78
C GLY A 133 -8.79 8.78 -10.50
N TYR A 134 -9.00 8.44 -9.22
CA TYR A 134 -9.02 7.04 -8.74
C TYR A 134 -10.11 6.79 -7.70
N GLN A 135 -10.85 5.69 -7.88
CA GLN A 135 -11.77 5.12 -6.90
C GLN A 135 -11.05 4.08 -6.03
N ARG A 136 -11.20 4.21 -4.70
CA ARG A 136 -10.65 3.26 -3.72
C ARG A 136 -11.66 2.17 -3.37
N TYR A 137 -11.19 0.93 -3.37
CA TYR A 137 -11.87 -0.26 -2.86
C TYR A 137 -11.10 -0.80 -1.66
N GLU A 138 -11.67 -0.74 -0.46
CA GLU A 138 -11.05 -1.28 0.76
C GLU A 138 -11.25 -2.80 0.84
N MET A 139 -10.22 -3.53 1.24
CA MET A 139 -10.26 -4.98 1.37
C MET A 139 -10.83 -5.41 2.73
N PRO A 140 -11.36 -6.64 2.87
CA PRO A 140 -11.89 -7.14 4.14
C PRO A 140 -10.89 -7.08 5.31
N THR A 141 -9.60 -7.27 5.03
CA THR A 141 -8.55 -7.19 6.07
C THR A 141 -8.06 -5.76 6.32
N PHE A 142 -8.66 -4.74 5.69
CA PHE A 142 -8.26 -3.36 5.85
C PHE A 142 -8.63 -2.87 7.25
N ALA A 143 -7.66 -2.95 8.16
CA ALA A 143 -7.73 -2.21 9.40
C ALA A 143 -7.37 -0.76 9.06
N ARG A 144 -8.38 0.08 8.78
CA ARG A 144 -8.20 1.52 8.82
C ARG A 144 -7.69 1.82 10.22
N SER A 145 -6.46 2.30 10.34
CA SER A 145 -5.88 2.68 11.64
C SER A 145 -6.73 3.80 12.24
N ALA A 146 -7.81 3.46 12.92
CA ALA A 146 -8.42 4.30 13.93
C ALA A 146 -7.44 4.30 15.11
N GLY A 147 -6.39 5.12 14.99
CA GLY A 147 -5.38 5.34 16.03
C GLY A 147 -4.66 4.08 16.50
N GLY A 148 -3.52 3.77 15.88
CA GLY A 148 -2.44 3.02 16.53
C GLY A 148 -2.85 1.82 17.38
N ALA A 149 -3.62 0.88 16.84
CA ALA A 149 -3.65 -0.47 17.39
C ALA A 149 -2.75 -1.33 16.51
N VAL A 150 -1.47 -1.40 16.90
CA VAL A 150 -0.66 -2.59 16.66
C VAL A 150 -1.59 -3.78 16.86
N ARG A 151 -1.70 -4.68 15.87
CA ARG A 151 -2.28 -5.99 16.10
C ARG A 151 -1.45 -6.57 17.24
N GLY A 152 -1.95 -6.45 18.47
CA GLY A 152 -1.34 -7.07 19.61
C GLY A 152 -1.30 -8.54 19.27
N GLY A 153 -0.11 -9.06 18.95
CA GLY A 153 0.14 -10.46 19.22
C GLY A 153 -0.41 -10.69 20.62
N ALA A 154 -1.33 -11.66 20.75
CA ALA A 154 -2.06 -11.93 21.97
C ALA A 154 -1.12 -11.67 23.15
N ALA A 155 -1.39 -10.61 23.92
CA ALA A 155 -0.47 -10.18 24.96
C ALA A 155 -0.16 -11.44 25.79
N GLU A 156 1.10 -11.87 25.79
CA GLU A 156 1.52 -12.96 26.64
C GLU A 156 1.01 -12.61 28.03
N ARG A 157 0.16 -13.47 28.60
CA ARG A 157 -0.38 -13.25 29.94
C ARG A 157 0.83 -12.92 30.82
N PRO A 158 0.86 -11.76 31.51
CA PRO A 158 2.01 -11.40 32.32
C PRO A 158 2.29 -12.57 33.26
N ALA A 159 3.53 -13.07 33.24
CA ALA A 159 3.95 -14.20 34.05
C ALA A 159 3.62 -13.89 35.52
N VAL A 160 2.59 -14.55 36.05
CA VAL A 160 2.23 -14.41 37.45
C VAL A 160 3.22 -15.24 38.24
N VAL A 161 3.82 -14.66 39.27
CA VAL A 161 4.85 -15.30 40.09
C VAL A 161 4.21 -15.75 41.41
N CYS A 162 4.58 -16.94 41.89
CA CYS A 162 4.17 -17.44 43.20
C CYS A 162 4.74 -16.52 44.31
N PRO A 163 3.92 -15.99 45.24
CA PRO A 163 4.42 -15.12 46.31
C PRO A 163 5.27 -15.86 47.37
N THR A 164 5.30 -17.20 47.34
CA THR A 164 6.00 -18.03 48.32
C THR A 164 7.38 -18.49 47.83
N CYS A 165 7.46 -19.06 46.61
CA CYS A 165 8.71 -19.62 46.06
C CYS A 165 9.28 -18.80 44.90
N PHE A 166 8.58 -17.74 44.47
CA PHE A 166 8.98 -16.86 43.38
C PHE A 166 9.15 -17.53 42.01
N MET A 167 8.62 -18.75 41.82
CA MET A 167 8.55 -19.39 40.49
C MET A 167 7.34 -18.90 39.69
N GLN A 168 7.48 -18.90 38.37
CA GLN A 168 6.41 -18.54 37.44
C GLN A 168 5.28 -19.58 37.51
N LEU A 169 4.06 -19.11 37.75
CA LEU A 169 2.88 -19.95 37.86
C LEU A 169 2.44 -20.50 36.49
N PRO A 170 1.98 -21.75 36.43
CA PRO A 170 1.29 -22.27 35.25
C PRO A 170 -0.03 -21.54 35.02
N GLY A 171 -0.62 -21.74 33.84
CA GLY A 171 -1.79 -20.98 33.37
C GLY A 171 -3.05 -21.07 34.24
N ASN A 172 -3.10 -22.03 35.18
CA ASN A 172 -4.15 -22.24 36.18
C ASN A 172 -3.98 -21.36 37.44
N GLY A 173 -2.83 -20.71 37.64
CA GLY A 173 -2.55 -19.84 38.79
C GLY A 173 -2.26 -20.58 40.11
N VAL A 174 -2.00 -21.88 40.08
CA VAL A 174 -1.68 -22.69 41.27
C VAL A 174 -0.24 -23.17 41.19
N CYS A 175 0.52 -23.03 42.29
CA CYS A 175 1.90 -23.47 42.36
C CYS A 175 1.96 -24.93 42.78
N ASP A 176 2.41 -25.82 41.90
CA ASP A 176 2.49 -27.25 42.18
C ASP A 176 3.50 -27.59 43.31
N ASP A 177 4.51 -26.74 43.54
CA ASP A 177 5.53 -26.93 44.58
C ASP A 177 5.15 -26.36 45.97
N CYS A 178 4.10 -25.53 46.04
CA CYS A 178 3.67 -24.87 47.29
C CYS A 178 2.22 -25.23 47.67
N ALA A 179 1.60 -26.17 46.94
CA ALA A 179 0.24 -26.65 47.17
C ALA A 179 0.16 -27.59 48.39
#